data_AF-A0A7X0X3I5-F1
#
_entry.id   AF-A0A7X0X3I5-F1
#
_cell.length_a   1.000
_cell.length_b   1.000
_cell.length_c   1.000
_cell.angle_alpha   90.00
_cell.angle_beta   90.00
_cell.angle_gamma   90.00
#
_symmetry.space_group_name_H-M   'P 1'
#
loop_
_entity.id
_entity.type
_entity.pdbx_description
1 polymer ?
#
loop_
_entity_poly.entity_id
_entity_poly.type
_entity_poly.pdbx_seq_one_letter_code
_entity_poly.pdbx_strand_id
1 'polypeptide(L)'
;MIPENSIQSQHRKMVYEMLFYTGLRIGELQALTWENVSLEKNQTTVEKTLIYKDKNDWYFSTPKTNKSYRTIGIGKTLSGKLKKWKELQSMIGNFEYMSQLDWTFTPSYSFSN
;
A
#
# COMPACT_ATOMS: atom_id res chain seq x y z
N MET A 1 -12.20 -20.49 7.86
CA MET A 1 -11.85 -19.31 8.67
C MET A 1 -10.35 -19.10 8.54
N ILE A 2 -9.89 -18.03 7.88
CA ILE A 2 -8.45 -17.77 7.74
C ILE A 2 -7.94 -17.39 9.14
N PRO A 3 -6.93 -18.08 9.71
CA PRO A 3 -6.46 -17.77 11.06
C PRO A 3 -6.00 -16.31 11.13
N GLU A 4 -6.46 -15.58 12.15
CA GLU A 4 -6.15 -14.14 12.33
C GLU A 4 -4.66 -13.82 12.35
N ASN A 5 -3.82 -14.80 12.71
CA ASN A 5 -2.38 -14.64 12.85
C ASN A 5 -1.61 -14.82 11.52
N SER A 6 -2.27 -15.17 10.42
CA SER A 6 -1.55 -15.32 9.15
C SER A 6 -1.11 -13.96 8.62
N ILE A 7 0.07 -13.90 8.02
CA ILE A 7 0.60 -12.66 7.47
C ILE A 7 -0.32 -12.07 6.39
N GLN A 8 -1.00 -12.93 5.63
CA GLN A 8 -1.99 -12.50 4.64
C GLN A 8 -3.19 -11.82 5.32
N SER A 9 -3.58 -12.24 6.52
CA SER A 9 -4.63 -11.58 7.30
C SER A 9 -4.20 -10.19 7.76
N GLN A 10 -2.98 -10.07 8.29
CA GLN A 10 -2.41 -8.79 8.71
C GLN A 10 -2.25 -7.81 7.53
N HIS A 11 -1.78 -8.31 6.39
CA HIS A 11 -1.67 -7.57 5.14
C HIS A 11 -3.03 -7.01 4.70
N ARG A 12 -4.06 -7.86 4.57
CA ARG A 12 -5.40 -7.43 4.17
C ARG A 12 -5.96 -6.38 5.13
N LYS A 13 -5.81 -6.60 6.44
CA LYS A 13 -6.24 -5.62 7.45
C LYS A 13 -5.56 -4.27 7.26
N MET A 14 -4.25 -4.28 7.02
CA MET A 14 -3.48 -3.07 6.77
C MET A 14 -3.94 -2.33 5.51
N VAL A 15 -4.18 -3.07 4.42
CA VAL A 15 -4.70 -2.51 3.16
C VAL A 15 -6.06 -1.83 3.39
N TYR A 16 -7.00 -2.50 4.06
CA TYR A 16 -8.31 -1.91 4.35
C TYR A 16 -8.22 -0.69 5.26
N GLU A 17 -7.40 -0.74 6.31
CA GLU A 17 -7.22 0.40 7.20
C GLU A 17 -6.61 1.59 6.46
N MET A 18 -5.62 1.36 5.59
CA MET A 18 -5.07 2.42 4.74
C MET A 18 -6.15 3.06 3.88
N LEU A 19 -6.92 2.27 3.12
CA LEU A 19 -8.00 2.80 2.29
C LEU A 19 -9.03 3.59 3.11
N PHE A 20 -9.42 3.05 4.27
CA PHE A 20 -10.41 3.67 5.13
C PHE A 20 -9.96 5.01 5.73
N TYR A 21 -8.74 5.07 6.28
CA TYR A 21 -8.24 6.28 6.95
C TYR A 21 -7.74 7.34 5.99
N THR A 22 -7.22 6.96 4.82
CA THR A 22 -6.59 7.90 3.88
C THR A 22 -7.46 8.26 2.69
N GLY A 23 -8.49 7.46 2.39
CA GLY A 23 -9.32 7.65 1.20
C GLY A 23 -8.57 7.48 -0.12
N LEU A 24 -7.44 6.76 -0.12
CA LEU A 24 -6.70 6.44 -1.34
C LEU A 24 -7.54 5.57 -2.27
N ARG A 25 -7.40 5.79 -3.57
CA ARG A 25 -7.85 4.81 -4.57
C ARG A 25 -6.95 3.58 -4.50
N ILE A 26 -7.48 2.40 -4.78
CA ILE A 26 -6.72 1.15 -4.69
C ILE A 26 -5.41 1.17 -5.52
N GLY A 27 -5.44 1.76 -6.72
CA GLY A 27 -4.23 1.91 -7.54
C GLY A 27 -3.21 2.90 -6.98
N GLU A 28 -3.65 3.94 -6.25
CA GLU A 28 -2.75 4.86 -5.54
C GLU A 28 -2.07 4.14 -4.36
N LEU A 29 -2.82 3.30 -3.63
CA LEU A 29 -2.27 2.49 -2.54
C LEU A 29 -1.28 1.45 -3.06
N GLN A 30 -1.58 0.77 -4.16
CA GLN A 30 -0.69 -0.25 -4.75
C GLN A 30 0.60 0.36 -5.29
N ALA A 31 0.58 1.63 -5.70
CA ALA A 31 1.76 2.36 -6.13
C ALA A 31 2.48 3.10 -4.98
N LEU A 32 2.00 2.99 -3.74
CA LEU A 32 2.55 3.69 -2.60
C LEU A 32 3.86 3.02 -2.13
N THR A 33 4.96 3.72 -2.30
CA THR A 33 6.29 3.29 -1.83
C THR A 33 6.52 3.68 -0.37
N TRP A 34 7.40 2.95 0.32
CA TRP A 34 7.79 3.30 1.69
C TRP A 34 8.51 4.64 1.81
N GLU A 35 9.17 5.11 0.75
CA GLU A 35 9.79 6.45 0.69
C GLU A 35 8.73 7.55 0.77
N ASN A 36 7.55 7.29 0.22
CA ASN A 36 6.40 8.19 0.24
C ASN A 36 5.56 8.08 1.52
N VAL A 37 5.96 7.26 2.49
CA VAL A 37 5.30 7.12 3.80
C VAL A 37 6.19 7.70 4.89
N SER A 38 5.86 8.90 5.35
CA SER A 38 6.55 9.54 6.47
C SER A 38 5.89 9.19 7.80
N LEU A 39 6.47 8.23 8.51
CA LEU A 39 6.01 7.84 9.85
C LEU A 39 6.32 8.90 10.92
N GLU A 40 7.37 9.71 10.71
CA GLU A 40 7.72 10.81 11.62
C GLU A 40 6.72 11.96 11.53
N LYS A 41 6.41 12.39 10.30
CA LYS A 41 5.44 13.46 10.04
C LYS A 41 3.99 12.97 10.10
N ASN A 42 3.79 11.66 10.21
CA ASN A 42 2.50 10.99 10.11
C ASN A 42 1.76 11.42 8.83
N GLN A 43 2.40 11.27 7.68
CA GLN A 43 1.87 11.67 6.38
C GLN A 43 2.23 10.65 5.30
N THR A 44 1.39 10.55 4.26
CA THR A 44 1.68 9.79 3.04
C THR A 44 1.55 10.68 1.82
N THR A 45 2.47 10.57 0.89
CA THR A 45 2.46 11.33 -0.36
C THR A 45 2.00 10.43 -1.51
N VAL A 46 1.02 10.90 -2.27
CA VAL A 46 0.50 10.19 -3.44
C VAL A 46 1.12 10.79 -4.69
N GLU A 47 1.93 9.98 -5.36
CA GLU A 47 2.70 10.41 -6.55
C GLU A 47 2.32 9.65 -7.82
N LYS A 48 1.93 8.39 -7.65
CA LYS A 48 1.71 7.46 -8.75
C LYS A 48 0.38 6.72 -8.53
N THR A 49 -0.17 6.21 -9.60
CA THR A 49 -1.32 5.30 -9.56
C THR A 49 -1.01 4.10 -10.44
N LEU A 50 -1.15 2.90 -9.88
CA LEU A 50 -1.09 1.67 -10.64
C LEU A 50 -2.39 1.52 -11.43
N ILE A 51 -2.27 1.37 -12.75
CA ILE A 51 -3.40 1.14 -13.66
C ILE A 51 -3.21 -0.22 -14.32
N TYR A 52 -4.25 -1.06 -14.23
CA TYR A 52 -4.33 -2.32 -14.95
C TYR A 52 -5.08 -2.09 -16.27
N LYS A 53 -4.45 -2.45 -17.40
CA LYS A 53 -5.15 -2.62 -18.68
C LYS A 53 -5.68 -4.06 -18.80
N ASP A 54 -4.89 -5.01 -18.35
CA ASP A 54 -5.21 -6.44 -18.25
C ASP A 54 -4.49 -7.04 -17.01
N LYS A 55 -4.76 -8.31 -16.69
CA LYS A 55 -4.11 -9.08 -15.62
C LYS A 55 -2.57 -9.04 -15.73
N ASN A 56 -2.05 -9.08 -16.95
CA ASN A 56 -0.62 -9.11 -17.23
C ASN A 56 -0.06 -7.78 -17.78
N ASP A 57 -0.93 -6.81 -18.09
CA ASP A 57 -0.53 -5.50 -18.62
C ASP A 57 -0.95 -4.40 -17.64
N TRP A 58 0.02 -3.90 -16.90
CA TRP A 58 -0.15 -2.83 -15.94
C TRP A 58 0.96 -1.80 -16.09
N TYR A 59 0.66 -0.56 -15.74
CA TYR A 59 1.63 0.53 -15.78
C TYR A 59 1.38 1.53 -14.66
N PHE A 60 2.43 2.22 -14.24
CA PHE A 60 2.29 3.36 -13.35
C PHE A 60 1.94 4.61 -14.17
N SER A 61 0.78 5.18 -13.88
CA SER A 61 0.46 6.51 -14.35
C SER A 61 0.97 7.52 -13.33
N THR A 62 1.90 8.36 -13.75
CA THR A 62 2.19 9.61 -13.04
C THR A 62 1.21 10.68 -13.52
N PRO A 63 0.82 11.61 -12.65
CA PRO A 63 0.02 12.73 -13.11
C PRO A 63 0.85 13.65 -13.99
N LYS A 64 0.25 14.08 -15.12
CA LYS A 64 0.90 14.95 -16.11
C LYS A 64 1.29 16.35 -15.57
N THR A 65 0.86 16.72 -14.37
CA THR A 65 1.12 18.04 -13.77
C THR A 65 1.31 17.95 -12.25
N ASN A 66 2.12 18.85 -11.70
CA ASN A 66 2.45 18.93 -10.26
C ASN A 66 1.24 19.07 -9.31
N LYS A 67 0.04 19.40 -9.82
CA LYS A 67 -1.18 19.61 -9.02
C LYS A 67 -1.81 18.32 -8.47
N SER A 68 -1.38 17.15 -8.94
CA SER A 68 -1.94 15.87 -8.50
C SER A 68 -1.14 15.20 -7.39
N TYR A 69 0.05 15.72 -7.06
CA TYR A 69 0.75 15.30 -5.86
C TYR A 69 -0.05 15.80 -4.66
N ARG A 70 -0.50 14.88 -3.82
CA ARG A 70 -1.19 15.24 -2.58
C ARG A 70 -0.58 14.50 -1.41
N THR A 71 -0.38 15.23 -0.33
CA THR A 71 0.04 14.68 0.95
C THR A 71 -1.18 14.53 1.84
N ILE A 72 -1.38 13.33 2.37
CA ILE A 72 -2.49 12.97 3.23
C ILE A 72 -1.94 12.76 4.63
N GLY A 73 -2.51 13.44 5.62
CA GLY A 73 -2.20 13.19 7.03
C GLY A 73 -2.75 11.85 7.46
N ILE A 74 -1.92 11.04 8.12
CA ILE A 74 -2.33 9.80 8.78
C ILE A 74 -2.34 9.99 10.30
N GLY A 75 -3.28 9.36 10.99
CA GLY A 75 -3.34 9.41 12.45
C GLY A 75 -2.20 8.62 13.10
N LYS A 76 -1.76 9.02 14.30
CA LYS A 76 -0.69 8.32 15.06
C LYS A 76 -0.96 6.81 15.24
N THR A 77 -2.23 6.43 15.40
CA THR A 77 -2.64 5.02 15.48
C THR A 77 -2.29 4.26 14.20
N LEU A 78 -2.59 4.82 13.03
CA LEU A 78 -2.27 4.20 11.74
C LEU A 78 -0.76 4.17 11.51
N SER A 79 -0.04 5.26 11.83
CA SER A 79 1.43 5.29 11.76
C SER A 79 2.08 4.21 12.63
N GLY A 80 1.57 4.00 13.85
CA GLY A 80 2.06 2.96 14.74
C GLY A 80 1.85 1.55 14.16
N LYS A 81 0.70 1.32 13.51
CA LYS A 81 0.44 0.05 12.81
C LYS A 81 1.33 -0.11 11.57
N LEU A 82 1.49 0.93 10.77
CA LEU A 82 2.37 0.94 9.60
C LEU A 82 3.83 0.67 9.99
N LYS A 83 4.29 1.20 11.12
CA LYS A 83 5.63 0.89 11.64
C LYS A 83 5.81 -0.61 11.90
N LYS A 84 4.87 -1.22 12.62
CA LYS A 84 4.87 -2.68 12.88
C LYS A 84 4.83 -3.48 11.57
N TRP A 85 4.02 -3.02 10.61
CA TRP A 85 3.94 -3.65 9.29
C TRP A 85 5.26 -3.58 8.53
N LYS A 86 5.93 -2.42 8.54
CA LYS A 86 7.25 -2.22 7.93
C LYS A 86 8.30 -3.16 8.53
N GLU A 87 8.32 -3.28 9.86
CA GLU A 87 9.21 -4.20 10.58
C GLU A 87 8.96 -5.66 10.18
N LEU A 88 7.70 -6.08 10.11
CA LEU A 88 7.33 -7.44 9.65
C LEU A 88 7.77 -7.68 8.20
N GLN A 89 7.52 -6.73 7.30
CA GLN A 89 7.98 -6.81 5.92
C GLN A 89 9.51 -6.97 5.84
N SER A 90 10.27 -6.18 6.60
CA SER A 90 11.74 -6.28 6.64
C SER A 90 12.26 -7.63 7.14
N MET A 91 11.52 -8.36 7.97
CA MET A 91 11.89 -9.72 8.38
C MET A 91 11.74 -10.76 7.27
N ILE A 92 10.91 -10.48 6.26
CA ILE A 92 10.60 -11.40 5.16
C ILE A 92 11.47 -11.10 3.94
N GLY A 93 11.71 -9.82 3.67
CA GLY A 93 12.48 -9.38 2.53
C GLY A 93 12.53 -7.86 2.39
N ASN A 94 13.14 -7.39 1.31
CA ASN A 94 13.18 -5.97 0.99
C ASN A 94 12.03 -5.63 0.03
N PHE A 95 11.05 -4.88 0.52
CA PHE A 95 9.88 -4.48 -0.25
C PHE A 95 9.90 -2.96 -0.48
N GLU A 96 9.79 -2.55 -1.73
CA GLU A 96 9.70 -1.14 -2.10
C GLU A 96 8.30 -0.56 -1.78
N TYR A 97 7.26 -1.38 -1.99
CA TYR A 97 5.86 -0.96 -1.88
C TYR A 97 5.23 -1.35 -0.55
N MET A 98 4.46 -0.42 0.01
CA MET A 98 3.83 -0.56 1.32
C MET A 98 2.83 -1.73 1.35
N SER A 99 2.10 -1.96 0.27
CA SER A 99 1.08 -3.02 0.17
C SER A 99 1.58 -4.34 -0.42
N GLN A 100 2.90 -4.56 -0.56
CA GLN A 100 3.45 -5.78 -1.18
C GLN A 100 3.58 -6.93 -0.16
N LEU A 101 3.44 -8.18 -0.62
CA LEU A 101 3.57 -9.36 0.26
C LEU A 101 4.42 -10.50 -0.31
N ASP A 102 4.43 -10.72 -1.62
CA ASP A 102 5.00 -11.93 -2.24
C ASP A 102 5.63 -11.66 -3.62
N TRP A 103 6.39 -10.57 -3.75
CA TRP A 103 6.96 -10.07 -5.03
C TRP A 103 5.93 -9.66 -6.09
N THR A 104 4.65 -9.97 -5.88
CA THR A 104 3.54 -9.50 -6.70
C THR A 104 2.87 -8.26 -6.09
N PHE A 105 2.39 -7.35 -6.93
CA PHE A 105 1.58 -6.19 -6.51
C PHE A 105 0.21 -6.60 -5.97
N THR A 106 -0.28 -7.75 -6.43
CA THR A 106 -1.55 -8.33 -6.05
C THR A 106 -1.34 -9.80 -5.75
N PRO A 107 -1.59 -10.24 -4.51
CA PRO A 107 -1.62 -11.64 -4.21
C PRO A 107 -2.63 -12.37 -5.12
N SER A 108 -2.34 -13.62 -5.47
CA SER A 108 -3.10 -14.44 -6.45
C SER A 108 -4.60 -14.50 -6.21
N TYR A 109 -5.07 -14.24 -4.99
CA TYR A 109 -6.49 -14.17 -4.62
C TYR A 109 -7.24 -12.90 -5.05
N SER A 110 -6.56 -11.93 -5.69
CA SER A 110 -7.18 -10.69 -6.20
C SER A 110 -7.85 -10.87 -7.57
N PHE A 111 -7.56 -11.97 -8.26
CA PHE A 111 -8.22 -12.36 -9.49
C PHE A 111 -9.07 -13.59 -9.16
N SER A 112 -10.39 -13.43 -9.14
CA SER A 112 -11.29 -14.58 -9.21
C SER A 112 -11.02 -15.30 -10.53
N ASN A 113 -10.76 -16.62 -10.46
CA ASN A 113 -10.86 -17.48 -11.64
C ASN A 113 -12.29 -17.44 -12.21
#